data_AF-A0A5E4FRX1-F1
#
_entry.id   AF-A0A5E4FRX1-F1
#
_cell.length_a   1.000
_cell.length_b   1.000
_cell.length_c   1.000
_cell.angle_alpha   90.00
_cell.angle_beta   90.00
_cell.angle_gamma   90.00
#
_symmetry.space_group_name_H-M   'P 1'
#
loop_
_entity.id
_entity.type
_entity.pdbx_description
1 polymer ?
#
loop_
_entity_poly.entity_id
_entity_poly.type
_entity_poly.pdbx_seq_one_letter_code
_entity_poly.pdbx_strand_id
1 'polypeptide(L)'
;MINGKPGRRFYPSRGIHQGDQISPYLFLFVSEVLSLMISKAINSNVLQGIKLGSGGPIVSHLLFGDDTLVFLKATKPNCDQLVQLLNINYSKSCLFFTPNTANCMRMEIEDTLNIRGIDDPRKYLGLPTLWGRAKKDSLAYIKDIINKKVQNWKQVLLS
;
A
#
# COMPACT_ATOMS: atom_id res chain seq x y z
N MET A 1 -24.61 19.27 -11.16
CA MET A 1 -25.64 18.77 -12.10
C MET A 1 -25.68 17.26 -11.99
N ILE A 2 -26.85 16.65 -11.99
CA ILE A 2 -27.03 15.21 -12.22
C ILE A 2 -27.85 15.11 -13.50
N ASN A 3 -27.33 14.44 -14.53
CA ASN A 3 -27.97 14.33 -15.84
C ASN A 3 -28.45 15.67 -16.43
N GLY A 4 -27.60 16.71 -16.35
CA GLY A 4 -27.90 18.04 -16.92
C GLY A 4 -28.90 18.89 -16.14
N LYS A 5 -29.46 18.42 -15.02
CA LYS A 5 -30.33 19.23 -14.15
C LYS A 5 -29.60 19.65 -12.87
N PRO A 6 -29.88 20.85 -12.32
CA PRO A 6 -29.40 21.23 -10.99
C PRO A 6 -29.95 20.25 -9.96
N GLY A 7 -29.06 19.52 -9.28
CA GLY A 7 -29.44 18.65 -8.16
C GLY A 7 -29.66 19.48 -6.88
N ARG A 8 -30.11 18.82 -5.81
CA ARG A 8 -30.16 19.44 -4.47
C ARG A 8 -28.76 19.87 -4.03
N ARG A 9 -28.68 21.02 -3.36
CA ARG A 9 -27.44 21.50 -2.76
C ARG A 9 -27.00 20.50 -1.67
N PHE A 10 -25.78 20.02 -1.76
CA PHE A 10 -25.16 19.19 -0.74
C PHE A 10 -23.87 19.84 -0.28
N TYR A 11 -23.50 19.60 0.97
CA TYR A 11 -22.25 20.06 1.56
C TYR A 11 -21.39 18.82 1.82
N PRO A 12 -20.25 18.66 1.13
CA PRO A 12 -19.37 17.52 1.40
C PRO A 12 -18.83 17.63 2.84
N SER A 13 -18.94 16.56 3.61
CA SER A 13 -18.44 16.50 4.99
C SER A 13 -17.02 15.94 5.09
N ARG A 14 -16.58 15.18 4.06
CA ARG A 14 -15.26 14.55 3.97
C ARG A 14 -14.84 14.42 2.51
N GLY A 15 -13.52 14.40 2.30
CA GLY A 15 -12.91 14.22 0.98
C GLY A 15 -12.77 15.53 0.21
N ILE A 16 -11.96 15.48 -0.84
CA ILE A 16 -11.72 16.60 -1.76
C ILE A 16 -12.36 16.23 -3.09
N HIS A 17 -12.88 17.22 -3.83
CA HIS A 17 -13.51 17.00 -5.12
C HIS A 17 -12.49 16.44 -6.15
N GLN A 18 -12.77 15.26 -6.72
CA GLN A 18 -12.01 14.74 -7.85
C GLN A 18 -12.02 15.75 -9.00
N GLY A 19 -10.84 16.10 -9.52
CA GLY A 19 -10.68 17.08 -10.59
C GLY A 19 -10.40 18.51 -10.12
N ASP A 20 -10.40 18.77 -8.79
CA ASP A 20 -9.88 20.03 -8.25
C ASP A 20 -8.34 20.04 -8.37
N GLN A 21 -7.80 21.14 -8.92
CA GLN A 21 -6.38 21.35 -9.18
C GLN A 21 -5.53 21.33 -7.89
N ILE A 22 -6.13 21.56 -6.72
CA ILE A 22 -5.42 21.58 -5.42
C ILE A 22 -5.37 20.18 -4.77
N SER A 23 -6.30 19.28 -5.11
CA SER A 23 -6.38 17.94 -4.52
C SER A 23 -5.07 17.14 -4.56
N PRO A 24 -4.30 17.14 -5.67
CA PRO A 24 -3.05 16.39 -5.74
C PRO A 24 -2.02 16.89 -4.72
N TYR A 25 -1.95 18.20 -4.48
CA TYR A 25 -1.01 18.78 -3.53
C TYR A 25 -1.41 18.45 -2.09
N LEU A 26 -2.70 18.56 -1.76
CA LEU A 26 -3.22 18.18 -0.44
C LEU A 26 -2.98 16.70 -0.15
N PHE A 27 -3.15 15.84 -1.16
CA PHE A 27 -2.84 14.42 -1.04
C PHE A 27 -1.36 14.17 -0.71
N LEU A 28 -0.44 14.88 -1.38
CA LEU A 28 1.00 14.81 -1.08
C LEU A 28 1.31 15.27 0.35
N PHE A 29 0.71 16.37 0.80
CA PHE A 29 0.91 16.85 2.18
C PHE A 29 0.43 15.84 3.21
N VAL A 30 -0.76 15.24 3.02
CA VAL A 30 -1.29 14.21 3.93
C VAL A 30 -0.36 13.00 3.94
N SER A 31 0.13 12.58 2.79
CA SER A 31 1.08 11.47 2.67
C SER A 31 2.41 11.76 3.38
N GLU A 32 2.92 12.98 3.25
CA GLU A 32 4.15 13.42 3.93
C GLU A 32 3.96 13.43 5.45
N VAL A 33 2.84 13.98 5.94
CA VAL A 33 2.52 13.97 7.38
C VAL A 33 2.42 12.54 7.91
N LEU A 34 1.76 11.66 7.17
CA LEU A 34 1.65 10.24 7.52
C LEU A 34 3.04 9.56 7.57
N SER A 35 3.88 9.81 6.57
CA SER A 35 5.27 9.33 6.51
C SER A 35 6.08 9.79 7.73
N LEU A 36 5.97 11.07 8.10
CA LEU A 36 6.63 11.65 9.26
C LEU A 36 6.12 11.06 10.57
N MET A 37 4.81 10.80 10.70
CA MET A 37 4.22 10.16 11.88
C MET A 37 4.76 8.73 12.07
N ILE A 38 4.79 7.92 11.01
CA ILE A 38 5.35 6.57 11.05
C ILE A 38 6.85 6.64 11.37
N SER A 39 7.60 7.53 10.71
CA SER A 39 9.04 7.69 10.94
C SER A 39 9.36 8.11 12.37
N LYS A 40 8.55 9.00 12.96
CA LYS A 40 8.67 9.38 14.37
C LYS A 40 8.45 8.18 15.29
N ALA A 41 7.42 7.38 15.05
CA ALA A 41 7.15 6.18 15.83
C ALA A 41 8.29 5.15 15.75
N ILE A 42 8.91 5.00 14.56
CA ILE A 42 10.10 4.16 14.37
C ILE A 42 11.30 4.72 15.17
N ASN A 43 11.57 6.02 15.05
CA ASN A 43 12.70 6.66 15.73
C ASN A 43 12.55 6.65 17.25
N SER A 44 11.33 6.67 17.77
CA SER A 44 11.02 6.54 19.19
C SER A 44 10.92 5.09 19.67
N ASN A 45 11.22 4.09 18.83
CA ASN A 45 11.08 2.66 19.11
C ASN A 45 9.65 2.20 19.50
N VAL A 46 8.63 3.02 19.20
CA VAL A 46 7.22 2.66 19.38
C VAL A 46 6.80 1.64 18.34
N LEU A 47 7.28 1.81 17.10
CA LEU A 47 7.17 0.81 16.03
C LEU A 47 8.55 0.28 15.66
N GLN A 48 8.61 -0.99 15.26
CA GLN A 48 9.83 -1.58 14.71
C GLN A 48 9.61 -1.99 13.25
N GLY A 49 10.28 -1.28 12.34
CA GLY A 49 10.33 -1.60 10.92
C GLY A 49 11.28 -2.75 10.60
N ILE A 50 11.52 -2.97 9.31
CA ILE A 50 12.44 -4.01 8.81
C ILE A 50 13.82 -3.39 8.56
N LYS A 51 14.85 -3.88 9.26
CA LYS A 51 16.23 -3.40 9.07
C LYS A 51 16.93 -4.18 7.95
N LEU A 52 17.51 -3.46 6.99
CA LEU A 52 18.23 -4.06 5.87
C LEU A 52 19.71 -4.30 6.20
N GLY A 53 20.00 -5.35 6.96
CA GLY A 53 21.36 -5.73 7.33
C GLY A 53 21.98 -4.93 8.48
N SER A 54 23.19 -5.30 8.88
CA SER A 54 23.92 -4.60 9.95
C SER A 54 24.34 -3.21 9.46
N GLY A 55 23.88 -2.15 10.15
CA GLY A 55 24.14 -0.75 9.77
C GLY A 55 23.28 -0.20 8.63
N GLY A 56 22.43 -1.01 7.99
CA GLY A 56 21.56 -0.54 6.92
C GLY A 56 20.30 0.20 7.40
N PRO A 57 19.57 0.84 6.47
CA PRO A 57 18.38 1.61 6.79
C PRO A 57 17.23 0.72 7.28
N ILE A 58 16.28 1.33 7.98
CA ILE A 58 15.02 0.71 8.36
C ILE A 58 13.98 1.07 7.30
N VAL A 59 13.37 0.05 6.72
CA VAL A 59 12.20 0.19 5.84
C VAL A 59 10.94 0.01 6.69
N SER A 60 10.06 1.01 6.67
CA SER A 60 8.83 1.00 7.47
C SER A 60 7.56 1.20 6.65
N HIS A 61 7.60 1.93 5.54
CA HIS A 61 6.43 2.16 4.71
C HIS A 61 6.78 2.55 3.27
N LEU A 62 5.81 2.36 2.37
CA LEU A 62 5.78 2.92 1.01
C LEU A 62 4.38 3.49 0.77
N LEU A 63 4.32 4.75 0.34
CA LEU A 63 3.06 5.46 0.05
C LEU A 63 3.01 5.78 -1.43
N PHE A 64 1.93 5.40 -2.12
CA PHE A 64 1.69 5.83 -3.48
C PHE A 64 0.20 5.96 -3.77
N GLY A 65 -0.26 7.21 -3.98
CA GLY A 65 -1.69 7.47 -4.10
C GLY A 65 -2.44 6.85 -2.92
N ASP A 66 -3.61 6.29 -3.18
CA ASP A 66 -4.44 5.72 -2.11
C ASP A 66 -3.89 4.41 -1.50
N ASP A 67 -2.80 3.84 -2.04
CA ASP A 67 -2.23 2.58 -1.59
C ASP A 67 -1.04 2.82 -0.62
N THR A 68 -1.11 2.18 0.54
CA THR A 68 -0.08 2.24 1.59
C THR A 68 0.40 0.84 1.93
N LEU A 69 1.70 0.59 1.79
CA LEU A 69 2.37 -0.60 2.31
C LEU A 69 3.11 -0.24 3.58
N VAL A 70 2.93 -1.07 4.62
CA VAL A 70 3.60 -0.91 5.91
C VAL A 70 4.44 -2.16 6.18
N PHE A 71 5.71 -1.95 6.53
CA PHE A 71 6.70 -2.98 6.80
C PHE A 71 7.07 -2.95 8.27
N LEU A 72 6.71 -4.00 9.00
CA LEU A 72 6.97 -4.11 10.44
C LEU A 72 7.51 -5.48 10.79
N LYS A 73 8.27 -5.54 11.88
CA LYS A 73 8.60 -6.81 12.53
C LYS A 73 7.29 -7.44 13.02
N ALA A 74 7.07 -8.72 12.69
CA ALA A 74 5.88 -9.46 13.10
C ALA A 74 5.91 -9.71 14.62
N THR A 75 5.29 -8.81 15.39
CA THR A 75 5.11 -8.93 16.84
C THR A 75 3.76 -8.31 17.20
N LYS A 76 3.08 -8.86 18.21
CA LYS A 76 1.82 -8.30 18.70
C LYS A 76 1.93 -6.81 19.10
N PRO A 77 2.96 -6.37 19.87
CA PRO A 77 3.09 -4.95 20.24
C PRO A 77 3.17 -4.01 19.03
N ASN A 78 3.85 -4.40 17.94
CA ASN A 78 3.90 -3.59 16.73
C ASN A 78 2.51 -3.45 16.08
N CYS A 79 1.73 -4.54 16.07
CA CYS A 79 0.38 -4.54 15.51
C CYS A 79 -0.56 -3.64 16.32
N ASP A 80 -0.50 -3.73 17.66
CA ASP A 80 -1.29 -2.88 18.55
C ASP A 80 -0.95 -1.39 18.32
N GLN A 81 0.33 -1.05 18.25
CA GLN A 81 0.78 0.32 18.00
C GLN A 81 0.40 0.81 16.60
N LEU A 82 0.41 -0.07 15.58
CA LEU A 82 -0.01 0.28 14.23
C LEU A 82 -1.48 0.68 14.19
N VAL A 83 -2.36 -0.09 14.85
CA VAL A 83 -3.80 0.20 14.93
C VAL A 83 -4.08 1.51 15.67
N GLN A 84 -3.27 1.83 16.68
CA GLN A 84 -3.38 3.11 17.40
C GLN A 84 -2.93 4.30 16.53
N LEU A 85 -1.91 4.10 15.69
CA LEU A 85 -1.34 5.15 14.85
C LEU A 85 -2.18 5.40 13.59
N LEU A 86 -2.75 4.35 13.01
CA LEU A 86 -3.46 4.39 11.72
C LEU A 86 -4.92 3.97 11.83
N ASN A 87 -5.78 4.71 11.15
CA ASN A 87 -7.16 4.28 10.93
C ASN A 87 -7.23 3.30 9.75
N ILE A 88 -7.00 2.02 10.02
CA ILE A 88 -6.90 0.96 9.01
C ILE A 88 -8.27 0.67 8.40
N ASN A 89 -8.34 0.60 7.06
CA ASN A 89 -9.52 0.08 6.38
C ASN A 89 -9.42 -1.44 6.24
N TYR A 90 -9.87 -2.15 7.27
CA TYR A 90 -9.82 -3.62 7.35
C TYR A 90 -10.40 -4.34 6.12
N SER A 91 -11.40 -3.75 5.43
CA SER A 91 -12.00 -4.36 4.23
C SER A 91 -11.11 -4.31 2.98
N LYS A 92 -10.14 -3.40 2.94
CA LYS A 92 -9.22 -3.21 1.81
C LYS A 92 -7.78 -3.56 2.15
N SER A 93 -7.47 -3.71 3.43
CA SER A 93 -6.16 -4.11 3.92
C SER A 93 -5.99 -5.63 3.91
N CYS A 94 -4.77 -6.08 3.70
CA CYS A 94 -4.39 -7.48 3.76
C CYS A 94 -3.06 -7.62 4.50
N LEU A 95 -2.79 -8.81 5.04
CA LEU A 95 -1.56 -9.11 5.75
C LEU A 95 -0.73 -10.11 4.96
N PHE A 96 0.58 -9.86 4.90
CA PHE A 96 1.51 -10.80 4.31
C PHE A 96 2.63 -11.07 5.30
N PHE A 97 2.93 -12.35 5.49
CA PHE A 97 3.97 -12.80 6.41
C PHE A 97 5.13 -13.42 5.63
N THR A 98 6.35 -13.09 6.02
CA THR A 98 7.52 -13.77 5.48
C THR A 98 7.52 -15.26 5.88
N PRO A 99 8.15 -16.16 5.10
CA PRO A 99 8.26 -17.58 5.45
C PRO A 99 8.89 -17.85 6.83
N ASN A 100 9.68 -16.90 7.33
CA ASN A 100 10.37 -17.00 8.62
C ASN A 100 9.49 -16.61 9.84
N THR A 101 8.22 -16.22 9.62
CA THR A 101 7.30 -15.89 10.71
C THR A 101 6.61 -17.16 11.20
N ALA A 102 6.81 -17.51 12.48
CA ALA A 102 6.20 -18.69 13.10
C ALA A 102 4.66 -18.67 13.04
N ASN A 103 4.04 -19.83 12.83
CA ASN A 103 2.58 -19.94 12.65
C ASN A 103 1.79 -19.44 13.88
N CYS A 104 2.30 -19.66 15.09
CA CYS A 104 1.68 -19.12 16.31
C CYS A 104 1.60 -17.59 16.28
N MET A 105 2.68 -16.93 15.85
CA MET A 105 2.73 -15.47 15.72
C MET A 105 1.83 -14.95 14.59
N ARG A 106 1.72 -15.70 13.48
CA ARG A 106 0.78 -15.35 12.40
C ARG A 106 -0.65 -15.33 12.91
N MET A 107 -1.08 -16.41 13.58
CA MET A 107 -2.43 -16.51 14.15
C MET A 107 -2.71 -15.40 15.16
N GLU A 108 -1.75 -15.10 16.04
CA GLU A 108 -1.89 -14.01 17.02
C GLU A 108 -2.06 -12.64 16.35
N ILE A 109 -1.29 -12.36 15.29
CA ILE A 109 -1.38 -11.10 14.56
C ILE A 109 -2.68 -11.01 13.74
N GLU A 110 -3.10 -12.10 13.11
CA GLU A 110 -4.36 -12.16 12.37
C GLU A 110 -5.57 -11.93 13.28
N ASP A 111 -5.55 -12.49 14.48
CA ASP A 111 -6.57 -12.27 15.51
C ASP A 111 -6.57 -10.81 16.01
N THR A 112 -5.39 -10.27 16.29
CA THR A 112 -5.22 -8.88 16.78
C THR A 112 -5.71 -7.85 15.75
N LEU A 113 -5.41 -8.06 14.47
CA LEU A 113 -5.77 -7.13 13.40
C LEU A 113 -7.11 -7.44 12.77
N ASN A 114 -7.70 -8.61 13.03
CA ASN A 114 -8.90 -9.12 12.36
C ASN A 114 -8.78 -9.06 10.81
N ILE A 115 -7.58 -9.33 10.28
CA ILE A 115 -7.27 -9.39 8.86
C ILE A 115 -6.65 -10.75 8.59
N ARG A 116 -7.16 -11.47 7.58
CA ARG A 116 -6.57 -12.75 7.18
C ARG A 116 -5.25 -12.53 6.43
N GLY A 117 -4.26 -13.35 6.75
CA GLY A 117 -3.04 -13.46 5.98
C GLY A 117 -3.32 -13.97 4.57
N ILE A 118 -2.59 -13.45 3.61
CA ILE A 118 -2.56 -13.91 2.22
C ILE A 118 -1.19 -14.48 1.90
N ASP A 119 -1.16 -15.55 1.11
CA ASP A 119 0.10 -16.20 0.69
C ASP A 119 0.81 -15.44 -0.43
N ASP A 120 0.07 -14.67 -1.23
CA ASP A 120 0.60 -13.82 -2.29
C ASP A 120 0.06 -12.40 -2.11
N PRO A 121 0.92 -11.40 -1.80
CA PRO A 121 0.53 -10.00 -1.68
C PRO A 121 0.10 -9.33 -3.00
N ARG A 122 -0.13 -10.12 -4.05
CA ARG A 122 -0.60 -9.70 -5.38
C ARG A 122 0.30 -8.60 -5.94
N LYS A 123 -0.31 -7.62 -6.60
CA LYS A 123 0.39 -6.53 -7.28
C LYS A 123 0.28 -5.24 -6.50
N TYR A 124 1.39 -4.55 -6.34
CA TYR A 124 1.46 -3.16 -5.91
C TYR A 124 1.82 -2.30 -7.12
N LEU A 125 0.99 -1.30 -7.44
CA LEU A 125 1.16 -0.45 -8.64
C LEU A 125 1.22 -1.22 -9.96
N GLY A 126 0.50 -2.34 -10.01
CA GLY A 126 0.51 -3.22 -11.17
C GLY A 126 1.79 -4.04 -11.33
N LEU A 127 2.72 -4.03 -10.38
CA LEU A 127 3.91 -4.88 -10.34
C LEU A 127 3.76 -5.97 -9.26
N PRO A 128 4.25 -7.20 -9.48
CA PRO A 128 4.27 -8.21 -8.43
C PRO A 128 5.00 -7.69 -7.18
N THR A 129 4.34 -7.73 -6.02
CA THR A 129 4.92 -7.22 -4.76
C THR A 129 6.11 -8.08 -4.30
N LEU A 130 6.13 -9.36 -4.68
CA LEU A 130 7.26 -10.26 -4.44
C LEU A 130 8.06 -10.45 -5.73
N TRP A 131 9.30 -9.98 -5.72
CA TRP A 131 10.33 -10.43 -6.65
C TRP A 131 10.97 -11.69 -6.10
N GLY A 132 10.69 -12.84 -6.72
CA GLY A 132 11.44 -14.06 -6.46
C GLY A 132 12.93 -13.88 -6.82
N ARG A 133 13.78 -14.83 -6.41
CA ARG A 133 15.21 -14.84 -6.82
C ARG A 133 15.38 -14.88 -8.34
N ALA A 134 14.40 -15.45 -9.05
CA ALA A 134 14.34 -15.45 -10.50
C ALA A 134 13.80 -14.11 -11.05
N LYS A 135 14.68 -13.12 -11.18
CA LYS A 135 14.38 -11.82 -11.82
C LYS A 135 13.81 -11.96 -13.25
N LYS A 136 14.05 -13.10 -13.91
CA LYS A 136 13.59 -13.39 -15.27
C LYS A 136 12.07 -13.48 -15.38
N ASP A 137 11.40 -14.09 -14.40
CA ASP A 137 9.93 -14.26 -14.44
C ASP A 137 9.22 -12.93 -14.16
N SER A 138 9.79 -12.12 -13.27
CA SER A 138 9.28 -10.78 -12.98
C SER A 138 9.51 -9.80 -14.14
N LEU A 139 10.61 -9.94 -14.89
CA LEU A 139 10.85 -9.18 -16.12
C LEU A 139 9.97 -9.66 -17.28
N ALA A 140 9.59 -10.94 -17.32
CA ALA A 140 8.65 -11.47 -18.29
C ALA A 140 7.29 -10.78 -18.18
N TYR A 141 6.83 -10.49 -16.96
CA TYR A 141 5.62 -9.71 -16.72
C TYR A 141 5.69 -8.29 -17.33
N ILE A 142 6.81 -7.58 -17.14
CA ILE A 142 7.01 -6.26 -17.74
C ILE A 142 7.04 -6.36 -19.27
N LYS A 143 7.72 -7.37 -19.81
CA LYS A 143 7.76 -7.66 -21.24
C LYS A 143 6.36 -7.89 -21.82
N ASP A 144 5.50 -8.62 -21.11
CA ASP A 144 4.12 -8.88 -21.53
C ASP A 144 3.25 -7.62 -21.53
N ILE A 145 3.42 -6.71 -20.55
CA ILE A 145 2.72 -5.41 -20.57
C ILE A 145 3.14 -4.60 -21.80
N ILE A 146 4.45 -4.53 -22.08
CA ILE A 146 4.98 -3.79 -23.23
C ILE A 146 4.44 -4.39 -24.52
N ASN A 147 4.48 -5.72 -24.67
CA ASN A 147 3.97 -6.41 -25.84
C ASN A 147 2.48 -6.16 -26.07
N LYS A 148 1.66 -6.20 -25.01
CA LYS A 148 0.22 -5.89 -25.10
C LYS A 148 -0.02 -4.45 -25.56
N LYS A 149 0.73 -3.47 -25.05
CA LYS A 149 0.63 -2.07 -25.49
C LYS A 149 1.02 -1.92 -26.96
N VAL A 150 2.11 -2.57 -27.40
CA VAL A 150 2.57 -2.53 -28.80
C VAL A 150 1.55 -3.19 -29.73
N GLN A 151 0.94 -4.31 -29.34
CA GLN A 151 -0.08 -4.96 -30.16
C GLN A 151 -1.36 -4.11 -30.28
N ASN A 152 -1.79 -3.47 -29.19
CA ASN A 152 -2.92 -2.54 -29.23
C ASN A 152 -2.64 -1.33 -30.15
N TRP A 153 -1.41 -0.81 -30.17
CA TRP A 153 -1.04 0.27 -31.09
C TRP A 153 -1.05 -0.15 -32.56
N LYS A 154 -0.65 -1.39 -32.87
CA LYS A 154 -0.74 -1.92 -34.24
C LYS A 154 -2.18 -2.05 -34.72
N GLN A 155 -3.12 -2.39 -33.84
CA GLN A 155 -4.54 -2.49 -34.19
C GLN A 155 -5.17 -1.11 -34.46
N VAL A 156 -4.76 -0.08 -33.71
CA VAL A 156 -5.26 1.30 -33.88
C VAL A 156 -4.68 1.97 -35.14
N LEU A 157 -3.47 1.62 -35.57
CA LEU A 157 -2.84 2.16 -36.79
C LEU A 157 -3.27 1.45 -38.08
N LEU A 158 -4.03 0.36 -37.97
CA LEU A 158 -4.57 -0.40 -39.11
C LEU A 158 -6.11 -0.24 -39.25
N SER A 159 -6.69 0.71 -38.52
CA SER A 159 -8.07 1.19 -38.67
C SER A 159 -8.06 2.59 -39.27
#